data_AF-A0A0R2BGF1-F1
#
_entry.id   AF-A0A0R2BGF1-F1
#
_cell.length_a   1.000
_cell.length_b   1.000
_cell.length_c   1.000
_cell.angle_alpha   90.00
_cell.angle_beta   90.00
_cell.angle_gamma   90.00
#
_symmetry.space_group_name_H-M   'P 1'
#
loop_
_entity.id
_entity.type
_entity.pdbx_description
1 polymer ?
#
loop_
_entity_poly.entity_id
_entity_poly.type
_entity_poly.pdbx_seq_one_letter_code
_entity_poly.pdbx_strand_id
1 'polypeptide(L)'
;MDVALVDEAHLLWTQGTQGYSGENELADIRKHSKITLAIFDPQQVLSNKGYIESEDFENAREESKRQNNYITLKKQMRIQASKETVDWITNFVYKGEVRPFKKDEIYSLKIFDDAEAMHQAIKNQNTDFENSGLSRLVATFDWAYTDGKKNNNRADGRWVVNAGNLTLPWNSTKGQLPWAERPETIDEIGSTFTIQGFDLNYCGVILGPSVTYRKGKVQIISKNSQDSHATDRRMLKSGEYKDVSNELLLNQLNVLMTRGVHGLYIYAVDDELRKELHARCD
;
A
#
# COMPACT_ATOMS: atom_id res chain seq x y z
N MET A 1 -32.51 -1.36 -5.79
CA MET A 1 -32.15 -0.72 -4.50
C MET A 1 -32.43 0.78 -4.61
N ASP A 2 -32.81 1.46 -3.52
CA ASP A 2 -32.99 2.92 -3.57
C ASP A 2 -31.65 3.65 -3.52
N VAL A 3 -30.80 3.29 -2.55
CA VAL A 3 -29.46 3.87 -2.38
C VAL A 3 -28.43 2.75 -2.29
N ALA A 4 -27.31 2.89 -3.01
CA ALA A 4 -26.12 2.08 -2.87
C ALA A 4 -24.98 2.97 -2.35
N LEU A 5 -24.39 2.59 -1.21
CA LEU A 5 -23.17 3.20 -0.68
C LEU A 5 -22.00 2.26 -0.98
N VAL A 6 -21.07 2.70 -1.79
CA VAL A 6 -19.85 1.97 -2.14
C VAL A 6 -18.69 2.65 -1.45
N ASP A 7 -18.25 2.05 -0.35
CA ASP A 7 -16.99 2.42 0.30
C ASP A 7 -15.81 1.79 -0.46
N GLU A 8 -14.66 2.45 -0.45
CA GLU A 8 -13.44 2.04 -1.18
C GLU A 8 -13.70 1.62 -2.64
N ALA A 9 -14.48 2.42 -3.37
CA ALA A 9 -14.89 2.13 -4.75
C ALA A 9 -13.72 1.95 -5.73
N HIS A 10 -12.51 2.33 -5.34
CA HIS A 10 -11.27 2.08 -6.08
C HIS A 10 -10.85 0.60 -6.11
N LEU A 11 -11.48 -0.25 -5.29
CA LEU A 11 -11.32 -1.71 -5.32
C LEU A 11 -12.21 -2.41 -6.35
N LEU A 12 -13.22 -1.72 -6.88
CA LEU A 12 -14.14 -2.28 -7.85
C LEU A 12 -13.43 -2.65 -9.16
N TRP A 13 -13.82 -3.77 -9.73
CA TRP A 13 -13.28 -4.23 -11.00
C TRP A 13 -13.86 -3.44 -12.17
N THR A 14 -12.95 -3.04 -13.05
CA THR A 14 -13.23 -2.30 -14.29
C THR A 14 -13.11 -3.20 -15.52
N GLN A 15 -13.03 -4.51 -15.30
CA GLN A 15 -13.06 -5.57 -16.30
C GLN A 15 -13.46 -6.90 -15.65
N GLY A 16 -13.88 -7.87 -16.46
CA GLY A 16 -14.20 -9.21 -15.98
C GLY A 16 -13.03 -9.89 -15.26
N THR A 17 -13.35 -10.67 -14.23
CA THR A 17 -12.42 -11.50 -13.46
C THR A 17 -13.02 -12.90 -13.28
N GLN A 18 -12.28 -13.82 -12.64
CA GLN A 18 -12.82 -15.14 -12.32
C GLN A 18 -14.08 -15.08 -11.43
N GLY A 19 -14.22 -14.02 -10.61
CA GLY A 19 -15.35 -13.82 -9.71
C GLY A 19 -16.43 -12.86 -10.24
N TYR A 20 -16.21 -12.22 -11.38
CA TYR A 20 -17.13 -11.22 -11.94
C TYR A 20 -17.12 -11.27 -13.47
N SER A 21 -18.26 -11.58 -14.05
CA SER A 21 -18.40 -11.75 -15.50
C SER A 21 -18.82 -10.47 -16.24
N GLY A 22 -19.00 -9.35 -15.54
CA GLY A 22 -19.38 -8.09 -16.16
C GLY A 22 -18.17 -7.28 -16.64
N GLU A 23 -18.44 -6.08 -17.14
CA GLU A 23 -17.41 -5.20 -17.71
C GLU A 23 -16.96 -4.10 -16.73
N ASN A 24 -17.82 -3.69 -15.79
CA ASN A 24 -17.53 -2.64 -14.82
C ASN A 24 -18.50 -2.72 -13.63
N GLU A 25 -17.99 -3.06 -12.45
CA GLU A 25 -18.84 -3.31 -11.27
C GLU A 25 -19.60 -2.04 -10.85
N LEU A 26 -18.96 -0.87 -10.93
CA LEU A 26 -19.62 0.39 -10.57
C LEU A 26 -20.78 0.70 -11.52
N ALA A 27 -20.61 0.46 -12.82
CA ALA A 27 -21.68 0.62 -13.81
C ALA A 27 -22.84 -0.33 -13.53
N ASP A 28 -22.56 -1.57 -13.13
CA ASP A 28 -23.60 -2.53 -12.78
C ASP A 28 -24.31 -2.17 -11.46
N ILE A 29 -23.60 -1.65 -10.45
CA ILE A 29 -24.21 -1.11 -9.22
C ILE A 29 -25.12 0.08 -9.56
N ARG A 30 -24.68 0.99 -10.44
CA ARG A 30 -25.48 2.13 -10.92
C ARG A 30 -26.78 1.69 -11.61
N LYS A 31 -26.75 0.60 -12.42
CA LYS A 31 -27.95 0.06 -13.07
C LYS A 31 -28.99 -0.47 -12.09
N HIS A 32 -28.57 -0.93 -10.90
CA HIS A 32 -29.44 -1.57 -9.91
C HIS A 32 -29.80 -0.67 -8.70
N SER A 33 -29.37 0.60 -8.72
CA SER A 33 -29.64 1.58 -7.67
C SER A 33 -30.20 2.88 -8.22
N LYS A 34 -31.10 3.56 -7.49
CA LYS A 34 -31.59 4.89 -7.90
C LYS A 34 -30.55 5.97 -7.61
N ILE A 35 -29.83 5.83 -6.51
CA ILE A 35 -28.73 6.70 -6.09
C ILE A 35 -27.52 5.83 -5.77
N THR A 36 -26.36 6.14 -6.34
CA THR A 36 -25.08 5.51 -5.98
C THR A 36 -24.17 6.57 -5.39
N LEU A 37 -23.74 6.40 -4.13
CA LEU A 37 -22.67 7.18 -3.52
C LEU A 37 -21.40 6.33 -3.53
N ALA A 38 -20.38 6.74 -4.27
CA ALA A 38 -19.10 6.05 -4.36
C ALA A 38 -17.98 6.90 -3.76
N ILE A 39 -17.28 6.34 -2.77
CA ILE A 39 -16.09 6.95 -2.17
C ILE A 39 -14.89 6.39 -2.93
N PHE A 40 -14.10 7.28 -3.55
CA PHE A 40 -13.05 6.86 -4.47
C PHE A 40 -11.75 7.62 -4.20
N ASP A 41 -10.63 6.89 -4.25
CA ASP A 41 -9.29 7.43 -4.13
C ASP A 41 -8.41 6.85 -5.25
N PRO A 42 -8.02 7.64 -6.27
CA PRO A 42 -7.18 7.16 -7.36
C PRO A 42 -5.82 6.62 -6.86
N GLN A 43 -5.31 7.15 -5.75
CA GLN A 43 -4.03 6.77 -5.17
C GLN A 43 -4.07 5.44 -4.40
N GLN A 44 -5.26 4.85 -4.26
CA GLN A 44 -5.47 3.53 -3.65
C GLN A 44 -5.93 2.48 -4.67
N VAL A 45 -5.88 2.77 -5.97
CA VAL A 45 -6.00 1.74 -7.01
C VAL A 45 -4.70 0.92 -7.02
N LEU A 46 -4.78 -0.33 -6.56
CA LEU A 46 -3.59 -1.18 -6.35
C LEU A 46 -3.39 -2.27 -7.40
N SER A 47 -4.39 -2.53 -8.26
CA SER A 47 -4.33 -3.61 -9.25
C SER A 47 -4.75 -3.15 -10.64
N ASN A 48 -4.22 -3.83 -11.66
CA ASN A 48 -4.57 -3.60 -13.05
C ASN A 48 -6.05 -3.86 -13.32
N LYS A 49 -6.71 -4.76 -12.59
CA LYS A 49 -8.16 -5.04 -12.71
C LYS A 49 -9.03 -3.92 -12.17
N GLY A 50 -8.55 -3.15 -11.20
CA GLY A 50 -9.21 -1.93 -10.72
C GLY A 50 -8.77 -0.66 -11.46
N TYR A 51 -7.80 -0.75 -12.38
CA TYR A 51 -7.31 0.41 -13.13
C TYR A 51 -8.45 1.05 -13.94
N ILE A 52 -8.64 2.36 -13.75
CA ILE A 52 -9.59 3.18 -14.50
C ILE A 52 -8.80 4.00 -15.51
N GLU A 53 -9.23 3.96 -16.77
CA GLU A 53 -8.64 4.82 -17.80
C GLU A 53 -8.90 6.30 -17.48
N SER A 54 -7.90 7.16 -17.67
CA SER A 54 -7.98 8.57 -17.23
C SER A 54 -9.20 9.30 -17.82
N GLU A 55 -9.59 8.95 -19.05
CA GLU A 55 -10.79 9.47 -19.70
C GLU A 55 -12.07 9.04 -18.98
N ASP A 56 -12.20 7.76 -18.60
CA ASP A 56 -13.37 7.27 -17.86
C ASP A 56 -13.50 7.94 -16.50
N PHE A 57 -12.39 8.09 -15.79
CA PHE A 57 -12.36 8.78 -14.51
C PHE A 57 -12.79 10.24 -14.65
N GLU A 58 -12.23 10.97 -15.62
CA GLU A 58 -12.58 12.37 -15.83
C GLU A 58 -14.03 12.52 -16.31
N ASN A 59 -14.53 11.63 -17.16
CA ASN A 59 -15.93 11.61 -17.57
C ASN A 59 -16.88 11.42 -16.39
N ALA A 60 -16.60 10.46 -15.49
CA ALA A 60 -17.40 10.24 -14.29
C ALA A 60 -17.34 11.44 -13.33
N ARG A 61 -16.18 12.07 -13.21
CA ARG A 61 -15.97 13.28 -12.41
C ARG A 61 -16.76 14.47 -12.96
N GLU A 62 -16.66 14.75 -14.26
CA GLU A 62 -17.38 15.85 -14.91
C GLU A 62 -18.90 15.61 -14.94
N GLU A 63 -19.35 14.36 -15.13
CA GLU A 63 -20.76 13.98 -14.93
C GLU A 63 -21.24 14.34 -13.52
N SER A 64 -20.48 13.93 -12.49
CA SER A 64 -20.81 14.20 -11.09
C SER A 64 -20.84 15.69 -10.76
N LYS A 65 -19.91 16.48 -11.34
CA LYS A 65 -19.88 17.94 -11.18
C LYS A 65 -21.08 18.61 -11.84
N ARG A 66 -21.45 18.21 -13.06
CA ARG A 66 -22.63 18.76 -13.77
C ARG A 66 -23.92 18.53 -12.99
N GLN A 67 -23.99 17.43 -12.25
CA GLN A 67 -25.12 17.10 -11.37
C GLN A 67 -25.02 17.72 -9.97
N ASN A 68 -23.99 18.53 -9.69
CA ASN A 68 -23.70 19.12 -8.38
C ASN A 68 -23.54 18.09 -7.24
N ASN A 69 -23.06 16.89 -7.58
CA ASN A 69 -22.90 15.75 -6.66
C ASN A 69 -21.43 15.36 -6.43
N TYR A 70 -20.48 16.14 -6.95
CA TYR A 70 -19.05 15.90 -6.76
C TYR A 70 -18.54 16.56 -5.48
N ILE A 71 -18.13 15.75 -4.51
CA ILE A 71 -17.59 16.20 -3.22
C ILE A 71 -16.14 15.76 -3.11
N THR A 72 -15.24 16.68 -2.74
CA THR A 72 -13.83 16.36 -2.47
C THR A 72 -13.54 16.53 -0.98
N LEU A 73 -13.15 15.43 -0.33
CA LEU A 73 -12.66 15.46 1.04
C LEU A 73 -11.16 15.81 1.01
N LYS A 74 -10.79 16.96 1.59
CA LYS A 74 -9.41 17.48 1.54
C LYS A 74 -8.62 17.30 2.83
N LYS A 75 -9.29 16.97 3.93
CA LYS A 75 -8.67 16.88 5.25
C LYS A 75 -8.27 15.44 5.53
N GLN A 76 -6.96 15.18 5.56
CA GLN A 76 -6.41 13.92 6.05
C GLN A 76 -6.46 13.93 7.59
N MET A 77 -7.06 12.90 8.17
CA MET A 77 -7.25 12.76 9.63
C MET A 77 -6.55 11.53 10.20
N ARG A 78 -6.05 10.63 9.33
CA ARG A 78 -5.50 9.32 9.71
C ARG A 78 -4.11 9.43 10.34
N ILE A 79 -3.18 10.11 9.66
CA ILE A 79 -1.80 10.26 10.11
C ILE A 79 -1.73 11.44 11.07
N GLN A 80 -1.34 11.19 12.32
CA GLN A 80 -1.13 12.23 13.32
C GLN A 80 0.29 12.80 13.21
N ALA A 81 0.54 13.49 12.09
CA ALA A 81 1.82 14.10 11.80
C ALA A 81 1.65 15.54 11.31
N SER A 82 2.73 16.30 11.38
CA SER A 82 2.81 17.61 10.75
C SER A 82 2.64 17.50 9.22
N LYS A 83 2.20 18.61 8.62
CA LYS A 83 2.10 18.71 7.16
C LYS A 83 3.43 18.44 6.48
N GLU A 84 4.54 18.86 7.09
CA GLU A 84 5.89 18.65 6.52
C GLU A 84 6.23 17.15 6.42
N THR A 85 5.88 16.35 7.44
CA THR A 85 6.06 14.89 7.43
C THR A 85 5.18 14.21 6.39
N VAL A 86 3.90 14.60 6.29
CA VAL A 86 2.99 14.05 5.27
C VAL A 86 3.48 14.39 3.87
N ASP A 87 3.87 15.65 3.64
CA ASP A 87 4.44 16.09 2.37
C ASP A 87 5.76 15.35 2.07
N TRP A 88 6.59 15.06 3.07
CA TRP A 88 7.81 14.26 2.90
C TRP A 88 7.48 12.86 2.37
N ILE A 89 6.52 12.16 2.99
CA ILE A 89 6.08 10.83 2.55
C ILE A 89 5.54 10.89 1.11
N THR A 90 4.66 11.86 0.83
CA THR A 90 4.08 12.02 -0.52
C THR A 90 5.15 12.32 -1.58
N ASN A 91 6.14 13.18 -1.28
CA ASN A 91 7.21 13.51 -2.21
C ASN A 91 8.19 12.34 -2.40
N PHE A 92 8.47 11.58 -1.35
CA PHE A 92 9.28 10.35 -1.41
C PHE A 92 8.67 9.36 -2.41
N VAL A 93 7.36 9.12 -2.31
CA VAL A 93 6.66 8.18 -3.20
C VAL A 93 6.48 8.75 -4.60
N TYR A 94 5.78 9.88 -4.75
CA TYR A 94 5.31 10.32 -6.06
C TYR A 94 6.29 11.20 -6.84
N LYS A 95 7.28 11.82 -6.16
CA LYS A 95 8.33 12.62 -6.84
C LYS A 95 9.69 11.93 -6.84
N GLY A 96 9.83 10.86 -6.06
CA GLY A 96 11.08 10.15 -5.86
C GLY A 96 12.14 10.98 -5.13
N GLU A 97 11.73 11.97 -4.34
CA GLU A 97 12.65 12.89 -3.68
C GLU A 97 12.94 12.43 -2.24
N VAL A 98 14.21 12.24 -1.91
CA VAL A 98 14.66 12.02 -0.52
C VAL A 98 15.08 13.36 0.07
N ARG A 99 14.12 14.05 0.70
CA ARG A 99 14.36 15.37 1.33
C ARG A 99 14.94 15.18 2.75
N PRO A 100 15.65 16.20 3.29
CA PRO A 100 16.07 16.19 4.70
C PRO A 100 14.90 15.93 5.64
N PHE A 101 15.15 15.14 6.69
CA PHE A 101 14.16 14.84 7.71
C PHE A 101 14.10 15.98 8.71
N LYS A 102 12.91 16.51 8.94
CA LYS A 102 12.67 17.35 10.12
C LYS A 102 12.02 16.48 11.17
N LYS A 103 12.50 16.59 12.41
CA LYS A 103 11.86 15.94 13.54
C LYS A 103 10.42 16.43 13.67
N ASP A 104 9.50 15.49 13.78
CA ASP A 104 8.10 15.75 14.09
C ASP A 104 7.88 15.53 15.60
N GLU A 105 7.19 16.45 16.26
CA GLU A 105 6.98 16.40 17.72
C GLU A 105 5.92 15.36 18.12
N ILE A 106 5.04 14.97 17.18
CA ILE A 106 3.92 14.06 17.46
C ILE A 106 3.99 12.75 16.66
N TYR A 107 4.89 12.66 15.68
CA TYR A 107 5.04 11.50 14.80
C TYR A 107 6.47 10.95 14.79
N SER A 108 6.61 9.64 15.00
CA SER A 108 7.93 8.99 15.04
C SER A 108 8.31 8.44 13.66
N LEU A 109 9.05 9.23 12.88
CA LEU A 109 9.66 8.78 11.63
C LEU A 109 11.11 8.36 11.89
N LYS A 110 11.47 7.11 11.59
CA LYS A 110 12.83 6.58 11.80
C LYS A 110 13.32 5.74 10.63
N ILE A 111 14.58 5.91 10.28
CA ILE A 111 15.27 5.10 9.26
C ILE A 111 16.19 4.10 9.96
N PHE A 112 16.18 2.85 9.49
CA PHE A 112 16.98 1.77 10.04
C PHE A 112 17.99 1.26 9.03
N ASP A 113 19.22 1.01 9.50
CA ASP A 113 20.26 0.30 8.75
C ASP A 113 20.12 -1.22 8.81
N ASP A 114 19.35 -1.70 9.78
CA ASP A 114 19.26 -3.10 10.16
C ASP A 114 17.78 -3.49 10.32
N ALA A 115 17.34 -4.49 9.57
CA ALA A 115 15.94 -4.88 9.52
C ALA A 115 15.49 -5.58 10.81
N GLU A 116 16.37 -6.36 11.45
CA GLU A 116 16.10 -6.98 12.75
C GLU A 116 15.95 -5.90 13.83
N ALA A 117 16.81 -4.88 13.83
CA ALA A 117 16.69 -3.75 14.76
C ALA A 117 15.36 -3.00 14.57
N MET A 118 14.91 -2.82 13.33
CA MET A 118 13.58 -2.27 13.05
C MET A 118 12.46 -3.18 13.58
N HIS A 119 12.58 -4.49 13.39
CA HIS A 119 11.60 -5.47 13.92
C HIS A 119 11.50 -5.39 15.44
N GLN A 120 12.63 -5.35 16.14
CA GLN A 120 12.67 -5.21 17.60
C GLN A 120 12.08 -3.87 18.05
N ALA A 121 12.33 -2.78 17.32
CA ALA A 121 11.71 -1.48 17.60
C ALA A 121 10.18 -1.53 17.46
N ILE A 122 9.67 -2.21 16.43
CA ILE A 122 8.22 -2.41 16.24
C ILE A 122 7.63 -3.33 17.33
N LYS A 123 8.33 -4.39 17.71
CA LYS A 123 7.93 -5.23 18.87
C LYS A 123 7.80 -4.41 20.14
N ASN A 124 8.78 -3.55 20.42
CA ASN A 124 8.77 -2.66 21.57
C ASN A 124 7.63 -1.64 21.51
N GLN A 125 7.24 -1.15 20.33
CA GLN A 125 6.05 -0.32 20.21
C GLN A 125 4.77 -1.13 20.44
N ASN A 126 4.74 -2.41 20.07
CA ASN A 126 3.56 -3.26 20.25
C ASN A 126 3.34 -3.75 21.70
N THR A 127 4.29 -3.61 22.63
CA THR A 127 4.18 -4.18 23.99
C THR A 127 3.13 -3.47 24.86
N ASP A 128 2.88 -2.19 24.63
CA ASP A 128 1.83 -1.44 25.30
C ASP A 128 0.52 -1.57 24.53
N PHE A 129 -0.24 -2.64 24.80
CA PHE A 129 -1.53 -2.90 24.15
C PHE A 129 -2.59 -1.83 24.41
N GLU A 130 -2.45 -1.02 25.47
CA GLU A 130 -3.42 0.02 25.83
C GLU A 130 -3.19 1.33 25.05
N ASN A 131 -1.93 1.67 24.71
CA ASN A 131 -1.60 2.94 24.05
C ASN A 131 -0.89 2.81 22.68
N SER A 132 -0.17 1.72 22.39
CA SER A 132 0.61 1.55 21.16
C SER A 132 0.58 0.13 20.54
N GLY A 133 -0.36 -0.71 20.98
CA GLY A 133 -0.71 -1.99 20.36
C GLY A 133 -1.09 -1.80 18.88
N LEU A 134 -1.11 -2.87 18.07
CA LEU A 134 -1.29 -2.79 16.61
C LEU A 134 -0.11 -2.17 15.88
N SER A 135 1.12 -2.52 16.29
CA SER A 135 2.32 -2.17 15.54
C SER A 135 2.82 -3.38 14.76
N ARG A 136 3.03 -3.26 13.44
CA ARG A 136 3.38 -4.40 12.56
C ARG A 136 4.42 -4.03 11.51
N LEU A 137 5.13 -5.06 11.05
CA LEU A 137 5.95 -4.98 9.85
C LEU A 137 5.11 -5.23 8.61
N VAL A 138 5.35 -4.43 7.57
CA VAL A 138 4.80 -4.60 6.23
C VAL A 138 5.91 -4.47 5.20
N ALA A 139 5.71 -5.00 4.01
CA ALA A 139 6.71 -4.92 2.95
C ALA A 139 6.09 -4.74 1.57
N THR A 140 6.85 -4.13 0.66
CA THR A 140 6.53 -4.19 -0.77
C THR A 140 6.51 -5.64 -1.24
N PHE A 141 5.63 -5.95 -2.18
CA PHE A 141 5.41 -7.31 -2.66
C PHE A 141 6.52 -7.70 -3.66
N ASP A 142 7.72 -7.93 -3.14
CA ASP A 142 8.93 -8.19 -3.95
C ASP A 142 9.53 -9.58 -3.72
N TRP A 143 8.96 -10.35 -2.78
CA TRP A 143 9.34 -11.74 -2.51
C TRP A 143 8.25 -12.70 -2.93
N ALA A 144 8.66 -13.88 -3.39
CA ALA A 144 7.74 -14.86 -3.93
C ALA A 144 6.66 -15.23 -2.91
N TYR A 145 5.43 -15.30 -3.41
CA TYR A 145 4.26 -15.77 -2.69
C TYR A 145 3.30 -16.36 -3.71
N THR A 146 2.60 -17.42 -3.34
CA THR A 146 1.51 -17.94 -4.17
C THR A 146 0.38 -18.36 -3.26
N ASP A 147 -0.78 -17.73 -3.44
CA ASP A 147 -1.95 -18.01 -2.64
C ASP A 147 -2.35 -19.49 -2.72
N GLY A 148 -2.76 -20.04 -1.58
CA GLY A 148 -3.12 -21.45 -1.44
C GLY A 148 -2.00 -22.47 -1.65
N LYS A 149 -0.76 -22.07 -2.00
CA LYS A 149 0.37 -22.99 -2.24
C LYS A 149 1.45 -22.87 -1.18
N LYS A 150 1.95 -24.04 -0.75
CA LYS A 150 3.13 -24.12 0.12
C LYS A 150 4.41 -23.82 -0.66
N ASN A 151 5.36 -23.21 0.02
CA ASN A 151 6.74 -23.16 -0.43
C ASN A 151 7.41 -24.52 -0.23
N ASN A 152 7.51 -25.31 -1.28
CA ASN A 152 8.11 -26.65 -1.23
C ASN A 152 9.61 -26.65 -0.89
N ASN A 153 10.28 -25.49 -0.91
CA ASN A 153 11.69 -25.34 -0.55
C ASN A 153 11.91 -25.14 0.97
N ARG A 154 10.84 -25.11 1.78
CA ARG A 154 10.92 -24.94 3.24
C ARG A 154 10.10 -25.98 3.97
N ALA A 155 10.64 -26.48 5.09
CA ALA A 155 9.99 -27.50 5.91
C ALA A 155 8.64 -27.02 6.50
N ASP A 156 8.55 -25.74 6.86
CA ASP A 156 7.31 -25.13 7.36
C ASP A 156 6.33 -24.76 6.24
N GLY A 157 6.74 -24.90 4.97
CA GLY A 157 5.93 -24.61 3.79
C GLY A 157 5.55 -23.15 3.62
N ARG A 158 6.09 -22.23 4.43
CA ARG A 158 5.73 -20.81 4.39
C ARG A 158 6.59 -20.05 3.39
N TRP A 159 5.98 -19.10 2.71
CA TRP A 159 6.71 -18.08 1.96
C TRP A 159 7.27 -17.04 2.92
N VAL A 160 8.47 -16.52 2.65
CA VAL A 160 9.18 -15.62 3.56
C VAL A 160 9.67 -14.38 2.81
N VAL A 161 9.71 -13.27 3.52
CA VAL A 161 10.44 -12.07 3.16
C VAL A 161 11.85 -12.18 3.72
N ASN A 162 12.84 -11.89 2.89
CA ASN A 162 14.24 -11.86 3.30
C ASN A 162 14.80 -10.46 3.06
N ALA A 163 14.96 -9.70 4.14
CA ALA A 163 15.33 -8.30 4.13
C ALA A 163 16.61 -8.10 4.96
N GLY A 164 17.77 -8.16 4.31
CA GLY A 164 19.06 -8.06 4.99
C GLY A 164 19.27 -9.20 5.98
N ASN A 165 19.33 -8.87 7.27
CA ASN A 165 19.50 -9.83 8.36
C ASN A 165 18.18 -10.38 8.93
N LEU A 166 17.02 -9.88 8.48
CA LEU A 166 15.71 -10.33 8.91
C LEU A 166 15.11 -11.31 7.91
N THR A 167 14.61 -12.46 8.41
CA THR A 167 13.79 -13.38 7.62
C THR A 167 12.53 -13.75 8.39
N LEU A 168 11.37 -13.30 7.90
CA LEU A 168 10.06 -13.59 8.49
C LEU A 168 9.07 -14.10 7.44
N PRO A 169 8.10 -14.92 7.84
CA PRO A 169 7.00 -15.33 6.97
C PRO A 169 6.17 -14.14 6.47
N TRP A 170 5.61 -14.26 5.27
CA TRP A 170 4.45 -13.45 4.87
C TRP A 170 3.26 -13.71 5.79
N ASN A 171 2.34 -12.76 5.83
CA ASN A 171 1.14 -12.80 6.64
C ASN A 171 0.31 -14.08 6.42
N SER A 172 -0.23 -14.62 7.52
CA SER A 172 -1.16 -15.73 7.48
C SER A 172 -2.61 -15.24 7.33
N THR A 173 -3.39 -15.92 6.50
CA THR A 173 -4.83 -15.63 6.31
C THR A 173 -5.71 -16.37 7.33
N LYS A 174 -5.12 -17.18 8.21
CA LYS A 174 -5.83 -18.01 9.18
C LYS A 174 -5.99 -17.25 10.51
N GLY A 175 -7.22 -17.07 10.95
CA GLY A 175 -7.55 -16.50 12.26
C GLY A 175 -8.95 -15.88 12.26
N GLN A 176 -9.52 -15.66 13.44
CA GLN A 176 -10.85 -15.06 13.59
C GLN A 176 -10.81 -13.53 13.67
N LEU A 177 -9.71 -12.97 14.17
CA LEU A 177 -9.46 -11.53 14.23
C LEU A 177 -8.70 -11.05 12.98
N PRO A 178 -8.83 -9.76 12.64
CA PRO A 178 -7.98 -9.10 11.66
C PRO A 178 -6.49 -9.38 11.90
N TRP A 179 -5.73 -9.52 10.82
CA TRP A 179 -4.31 -9.91 10.90
C TRP A 179 -3.50 -9.00 11.84
N ALA A 180 -3.69 -7.68 11.78
CA ALA A 180 -2.97 -6.72 12.60
C ALA A 180 -3.29 -6.78 14.11
N GLU A 181 -4.46 -7.34 14.48
CA GLU A 181 -4.93 -7.43 15.87
C GLU A 181 -4.45 -8.71 16.57
N ARG A 182 -4.00 -9.70 15.81
CA ARG A 182 -3.58 -10.99 16.35
C ARG A 182 -2.17 -10.91 16.95
N PRO A 183 -1.93 -11.23 18.23
CA PRO A 183 -0.61 -11.10 18.85
C PRO A 183 0.50 -11.88 18.12
N GLU A 184 0.20 -13.07 17.61
CA GLU A 184 1.14 -13.95 16.92
C GLU A 184 1.64 -13.40 15.58
N THR A 185 0.96 -12.41 14.99
CA THR A 185 1.36 -11.83 13.69
C THR A 185 2.45 -10.78 13.80
N ILE A 186 2.91 -10.46 15.02
CA ILE A 186 4.08 -9.59 15.23
C ILE A 186 5.36 -10.16 14.60
N ASP A 187 5.44 -11.47 14.43
CA ASP A 187 6.52 -12.21 13.78
C ASP A 187 6.18 -12.58 12.32
N GLU A 188 5.22 -11.87 11.71
CA GLU A 188 4.87 -11.95 10.29
C GLU A 188 5.05 -10.58 9.62
N ILE A 189 5.16 -10.59 8.29
CA ILE A 189 5.21 -9.37 7.48
C ILE A 189 3.91 -9.27 6.67
N GLY A 190 3.21 -8.15 6.82
CA GLY A 190 2.00 -7.83 6.09
C GLY A 190 2.29 -7.43 4.65
N SER A 191 1.53 -7.99 3.70
CA SER A 191 1.48 -7.47 2.32
C SER A 191 0.59 -6.23 2.22
N THR A 192 0.75 -5.46 1.14
CA THR A 192 -0.11 -4.31 0.82
C THR A 192 -1.60 -4.65 0.85
N PHE A 193 -1.98 -5.84 0.36
CA PHE A 193 -3.37 -6.33 0.34
C PHE A 193 -3.92 -6.63 1.73
N THR A 194 -3.06 -7.03 2.68
CA THR A 194 -3.50 -7.40 4.03
C THR A 194 -3.67 -6.19 4.92
N ILE A 195 -2.88 -5.15 4.69
CA ILE A 195 -2.95 -3.90 5.47
C ILE A 195 -3.89 -2.87 4.84
N GLN A 196 -4.46 -3.15 3.67
CA GLN A 196 -5.47 -2.27 3.09
C GLN A 196 -6.71 -2.21 3.99
N GLY A 197 -7.16 -1.00 4.32
CA GLY A 197 -8.30 -0.78 5.24
C GLY A 197 -7.96 -0.83 6.73
N PHE A 198 -6.70 -1.07 7.11
CA PHE A 198 -6.25 -1.06 8.51
C PHE A 198 -5.30 0.09 8.80
N ASP A 199 -5.38 0.63 10.01
CA ASP A 199 -4.43 1.61 10.54
C ASP A 199 -3.62 0.97 11.67
N LEU A 200 -2.31 1.18 11.63
CA LEU A 200 -1.35 0.71 12.64
C LEU A 200 -0.92 1.88 13.50
N ASN A 201 -0.71 1.65 14.79
CA ASN A 201 -0.13 2.70 15.64
C ASN A 201 1.29 3.04 15.17
N TYR A 202 2.13 2.02 14.98
CA TYR A 202 3.42 2.14 14.31
C TYR A 202 3.55 1.13 13.17
N CYS A 203 3.95 1.62 12.01
CA CYS A 203 4.17 0.79 10.83
C CYS A 203 5.66 0.70 10.52
N GLY A 204 6.22 -0.52 10.49
CA GLY A 204 7.57 -0.74 9.96
C GLY A 204 7.50 -1.20 8.52
N VAL A 205 7.92 -0.35 7.59
CA VAL A 205 7.89 -0.62 6.15
C VAL A 205 9.27 -1.08 5.67
N ILE A 206 9.30 -2.30 5.14
CA ILE A 206 10.43 -2.84 4.40
C ILE A 206 10.25 -2.47 2.93
N LEU A 207 11.11 -1.59 2.43
CA LEU A 207 11.22 -1.27 1.01
C LEU A 207 12.08 -2.34 0.34
N GLY A 208 11.42 -3.26 -0.37
CA GLY A 208 12.04 -4.39 -1.03
C GLY A 208 12.77 -4.03 -2.33
N PRO A 209 13.29 -5.05 -3.03
CA PRO A 209 14.09 -4.90 -4.25
C PRO A 209 13.50 -4.07 -5.39
N SER A 210 12.18 -3.83 -5.43
CA SER A 210 11.58 -2.99 -6.47
C SER A 210 11.73 -1.49 -6.19
N VAL A 211 11.97 -1.09 -4.94
CA VAL A 211 12.14 0.32 -4.57
C VAL A 211 13.63 0.63 -4.49
N THR A 212 14.15 1.38 -5.46
CA THR A 212 15.59 1.65 -5.61
C THR A 212 15.87 3.14 -5.61
N TYR A 213 17.10 3.56 -5.33
CA TYR A 213 17.53 4.94 -5.55
C TYR A 213 18.54 4.99 -6.68
N ARG A 214 18.22 5.66 -7.78
CA ARG A 214 19.13 5.79 -8.92
C ARG A 214 19.05 7.20 -9.48
N LYS A 215 20.21 7.75 -9.88
CA LYS A 215 20.30 9.06 -10.53
C LYS A 215 19.64 10.18 -9.70
N GLY A 216 19.81 10.12 -8.37
CA GLY A 216 19.29 11.14 -7.46
C GLY A 216 17.79 11.04 -7.16
N LYS A 217 17.13 9.94 -7.52
CA LYS A 217 15.69 9.73 -7.29
C LYS A 217 15.36 8.31 -6.86
N VAL A 218 14.34 8.18 -6.02
CA VAL A 218 13.65 6.91 -5.81
C VAL A 218 12.96 6.50 -7.10
N GLN A 219 13.14 5.25 -7.52
CA GLN A 219 12.60 4.67 -8.74
C GLN A 219 12.05 3.27 -8.45
N ILE A 220 10.91 2.98 -9.06
CA ILE A 220 10.33 1.64 -9.07
C ILE A 220 10.90 0.84 -10.23
N ILE A 221 11.47 -0.32 -9.92
CA ILE A 221 11.95 -1.32 -10.87
C ILE A 221 10.93 -2.47 -10.86
N SER A 222 9.88 -2.35 -11.68
CA SER A 222 8.72 -3.25 -11.67
C SER A 222 9.08 -4.73 -11.85
N LYS A 223 10.13 -5.03 -12.64
CA LYS A 223 10.66 -6.39 -12.83
C LYS A 223 11.13 -7.10 -11.54
N ASN A 224 11.38 -6.34 -10.47
CA ASN A 224 11.78 -6.89 -9.18
C ASN A 224 10.59 -7.10 -8.25
N SER A 225 9.40 -6.61 -8.61
CA SER A 225 8.17 -6.92 -7.89
C SER A 225 7.68 -8.32 -8.26
N GLN A 226 7.04 -8.98 -7.30
CA GLN A 226 6.39 -10.28 -7.46
C GLN A 226 4.86 -10.15 -7.56
N ASP A 227 4.33 -8.92 -7.56
CA ASP A 227 2.90 -8.67 -7.66
C ASP A 227 2.43 -8.56 -9.10
N SER A 228 2.00 -9.68 -9.67
CA SER A 228 1.41 -9.71 -11.01
C SER A 228 0.12 -8.88 -11.13
N HIS A 229 -0.57 -8.59 -10.02
CA HIS A 229 -1.73 -7.69 -10.06
C HIS A 229 -1.34 -6.26 -10.42
N ALA A 230 -0.11 -5.84 -10.15
CA ALA A 230 0.43 -4.54 -10.57
C ALA A 230 1.27 -4.64 -11.84
N THR A 231 2.08 -5.68 -12.01
CA THR A 231 3.06 -5.75 -13.11
C THR A 231 2.49 -6.22 -14.44
N ASP A 232 1.38 -6.97 -14.43
CA ASP A 232 0.75 -7.43 -15.67
C ASP A 232 0.09 -6.25 -16.41
N ARG A 233 0.32 -6.18 -17.73
CA ARG A 233 -0.22 -5.11 -18.57
C ARG A 233 -1.75 -5.10 -18.54
N ARG A 234 -2.33 -3.91 -18.50
CA ARG A 234 -3.77 -3.69 -18.57
C ARG A 234 -4.23 -3.65 -20.02
N MET A 235 -5.21 -4.46 -20.39
CA MET A 235 -5.93 -4.29 -21.66
C MET A 235 -6.88 -3.10 -21.54
N LEU A 236 -6.74 -2.12 -22.44
CA LEU A 236 -7.59 -0.94 -22.54
C LEU A 236 -8.84 -1.24 -23.38
N LYS A 237 -9.84 -0.37 -23.31
CA LYS A 237 -11.04 -0.43 -24.17
C LYS A 237 -10.71 -0.35 -25.66
N SER A 238 -9.59 0.29 -26.02
CA SER A 238 -9.08 0.34 -27.40
C SER A 238 -8.58 -1.01 -27.92
N GLY A 239 -8.37 -2.00 -27.04
CA GLY A 239 -7.72 -3.27 -27.34
C GLY A 239 -6.19 -3.25 -27.20
N GLU A 240 -5.60 -2.09 -26.89
CA GLU A 240 -4.16 -1.97 -26.61
C GLU A 240 -3.83 -2.45 -25.20
N TYR A 241 -2.65 -3.05 -25.03
CA TYR A 241 -2.10 -3.33 -23.70
C TYR A 241 -1.27 -2.14 -23.20
N LYS A 242 -1.60 -1.58 -22.04
CA LYS A 242 -0.85 -0.52 -21.38
C LYS A 242 -0.07 -1.06 -20.18
N ASP A 243 1.19 -0.66 -20.05
CA ASP A 243 1.93 -0.86 -18.80
C ASP A 243 1.50 0.21 -17.80
N VAL A 244 0.89 -0.22 -16.69
CA VAL A 244 0.42 0.61 -15.59
C VAL A 244 1.18 0.30 -14.29
N SER A 245 2.23 -0.53 -14.37
CA SER A 245 2.93 -1.07 -13.20
C SER A 245 3.55 0.00 -12.33
N ASN A 246 4.17 1.02 -12.93
CA ASN A 246 4.79 2.10 -12.16
C ASN A 246 3.75 2.87 -11.33
N GLU A 247 2.58 3.17 -11.88
CA GLU A 247 1.50 3.86 -11.16
C GLU A 247 0.98 3.01 -10.00
N LEU A 248 0.67 1.74 -10.26
CA LEU A 248 0.13 0.82 -9.27
C LEU A 248 1.13 0.53 -8.15
N LEU A 249 2.39 0.29 -8.46
CA LEU A 249 3.44 0.04 -7.46
C LEU A 249 3.72 1.28 -6.60
N LEU A 250 3.64 2.49 -7.17
CA LEU A 250 3.70 3.74 -6.39
C LEU A 250 2.50 3.89 -5.47
N ASN A 251 1.29 3.56 -5.92
CA ASN A 251 0.09 3.55 -5.07
C ASN A 251 0.21 2.54 -3.93
N GLN A 252 0.72 1.33 -4.21
CA GLN A 252 0.98 0.34 -3.18
C GLN A 252 2.01 0.83 -2.15
N LEU A 253 3.10 1.44 -2.63
CA LEU A 253 4.10 2.05 -1.74
C LEU A 253 3.48 3.16 -0.88
N ASN A 254 2.66 4.04 -1.47
CA ASN A 254 1.93 5.07 -0.73
C ASN A 254 1.04 4.48 0.34
N VAL A 255 0.29 3.41 0.00
CA VAL A 255 -0.52 2.66 0.95
C VAL A 255 0.33 2.24 2.14
N LEU A 256 1.43 1.50 1.94
CA LEU A 256 2.28 1.02 3.03
C LEU A 256 2.84 2.16 3.90
N MET A 257 3.35 3.20 3.25
CA MET A 257 4.01 4.35 3.90
C MET A 257 3.05 5.22 4.72
N THR A 258 1.73 5.06 4.54
CA THR A 258 0.70 5.88 5.21
C THR A 258 -0.13 5.10 6.23
N ARG A 259 0.27 3.87 6.60
CA ARG A 259 -0.46 3.03 7.57
C ARG A 259 -0.13 3.35 9.04
N GLY A 260 0.95 4.05 9.31
CA GLY A 260 1.31 4.48 10.67
C GLY A 260 0.51 5.70 11.10
N VAL A 261 -0.24 5.60 12.20
CA VAL A 261 -0.96 6.72 12.82
C VAL A 261 0.00 7.59 13.63
N HIS A 262 0.88 6.97 14.41
CA HIS A 262 1.82 7.63 15.33
C HIS A 262 3.29 7.49 14.91
N GLY A 263 3.61 6.57 13.99
CA GLY A 263 4.96 6.48 13.47
C GLY A 263 5.16 5.55 12.29
N LEU A 264 6.22 5.83 11.54
CA LEU A 264 6.68 5.09 10.37
C LEU A 264 8.17 4.77 10.53
N TYR A 265 8.50 3.50 10.54
CA TYR A 265 9.88 3.01 10.53
C TYR A 265 10.20 2.44 9.15
N ILE A 266 11.35 2.78 8.59
CA ILE A 266 11.71 2.42 7.23
C ILE A 266 13.04 1.68 7.23
N TYR A 267 13.06 0.54 6.54
CA TYR A 267 14.27 -0.15 6.14
C TYR A 267 14.24 -0.36 4.63
N ALA A 268 15.32 0.04 3.94
CA ALA A 268 15.46 -0.18 2.51
C ALA A 268 16.46 -1.30 2.20
N VAL A 269 16.05 -2.27 1.38
CA VAL A 269 16.93 -3.34 0.90
C VAL A 269 18.00 -2.80 -0.05
N ASP A 270 17.64 -1.84 -0.90
CA ASP A 270 18.60 -1.17 -1.80
C ASP A 270 19.61 -0.33 -1.01
N ASP A 271 20.89 -0.66 -1.13
CA ASP A 271 21.97 -0.02 -0.38
C ASP A 271 22.13 1.48 -0.71
N GLU A 272 21.91 1.88 -1.96
CA GLU A 272 21.99 3.29 -2.38
C GLU A 272 20.86 4.09 -1.75
N LEU A 273 19.63 3.56 -1.77
CA LEU A 273 18.47 4.17 -1.11
C LEU A 273 18.67 4.26 0.40
N ARG A 274 19.15 3.20 1.05
CA ARG A 274 19.39 3.19 2.50
C ARG A 274 20.42 4.25 2.89
N LYS A 275 21.52 4.36 2.14
CA LYS A 275 22.54 5.40 2.35
C LYS A 275 21.98 6.81 2.17
N GLU A 276 21.19 7.06 1.11
CA GLU A 276 20.60 8.39 0.90
C GLU A 276 19.59 8.73 1.99
N LEU A 277 18.75 7.79 2.44
CA LEU A 277 17.83 8.01 3.55
C LEU A 277 18.59 8.40 4.83
N HIS A 278 19.67 7.69 5.17
CA HIS A 278 20.47 8.04 6.35
C HIS A 278 21.22 9.36 6.21
N ALA A 279 21.77 9.66 5.03
CA ALA A 279 22.48 10.92 4.78
C ALA A 279 21.59 12.17 4.92
N ARG A 280 20.26 11.97 4.88
CA ARG A 280 19.26 13.03 5.01
C ARG A 280 18.66 13.11 6.41
N CYS A 281 18.88 12.11 7.26
CA CYS A 281 18.47 12.11 8.66
C CYS A 281 19.41 13.04 9.43
N ASP A 282 18.85 14.06 10.09
CA ASP A 282 19.59 14.90 11.03
C ASP A 282 19.99 14.13 12.31
#